data_AF-A0A4Q8L5L3-F1
#
_entry.id   AF-A0A4Q8L5L3-F1
#
_cell.length_a   1.000
_cell.length_b   1.000
_cell.length_c   1.000
_cell.angle_alpha   90.00
_cell.angle_beta   90.00
_cell.angle_gamma   90.00
#
_symmetry.space_group_name_H-M   'P 1'
#
loop_
_entity.id
_entity.type
_entity.pdbx_description
1 polymer ?
#
loop_
_entity_poly.entity_id
_entity_poly.type
_entity_poly.pdbx_seq_one_letter_code
_entity_poly.pdbx_strand_id
1 'polypeptide(L)'
;MGAQMEPGRGGYKARPAAIDRRGAAASLAAHVRTFPLSCRLRCGQVRRRVIAQVRRRWWRWCVPAASALWLGALLGFGAALPGYAQSVHPVALLGAQGIPGAVAFNLSGFVLPGALCAAVAVALRLRLPLHTGWRRRIGAQLMFLSTLGFVAMGVFRLDPVRLQGTQTLLHATAWGLWWSTALASALLLAGGLRGDPAWRGLVRVGPPLAALAVLFALVLPAVLPDGLSQRMAIVAWLGWCGLAAASGPDRRLTATLRG
;
A
#
# COMPACT_ATOMS: atom_id res chain seq x y z
N MET A 1 -78.90 -48.06 -8.03
CA MET A 1 -78.93 -49.53 -7.94
C MET A 1 -77.96 -49.93 -6.84
N GLY A 2 -78.48 -50.41 -5.70
CA GLY A 2 -77.74 -51.00 -4.55
C GLY A 2 -76.86 -50.04 -3.74
N ALA A 3 -76.68 -50.17 -2.44
CA ALA A 3 -77.27 -51.02 -1.41
C ALA A 3 -76.89 -50.44 -0.04
N GLN A 4 -77.79 -50.62 0.94
CA GLN A 4 -77.57 -50.45 2.37
C GLN A 4 -76.43 -51.35 2.89
N MET A 5 -75.73 -50.93 3.95
CA MET A 5 -75.57 -51.69 5.21
C MET A 5 -74.57 -51.01 6.17
N GLU A 6 -75.12 -50.42 7.24
CA GLU A 6 -74.60 -50.52 8.62
C GLU A 6 -74.54 -52.01 9.05
N PRO A 7 -73.78 -52.49 10.08
CA PRO A 7 -73.55 -51.81 11.37
C PRO A 7 -72.21 -52.12 12.11
N GLY A 8 -71.97 -51.38 13.20
CA GLY A 8 -71.83 -52.08 14.50
C GLY A 8 -70.47 -52.17 15.20
N ARG A 9 -70.49 -51.61 16.43
CA ARG A 9 -69.79 -52.02 17.67
C ARG A 9 -68.28 -51.73 17.73
N GLY A 10 -67.73 -51.07 18.74
CA GLY A 10 -68.22 -50.72 20.07
C GLY A 10 -67.04 -50.84 21.05
N GLY A 11 -66.94 -49.92 22.01
CA GLY A 11 -66.30 -50.21 23.29
C GLY A 11 -65.05 -49.40 23.69
N TYR A 12 -65.30 -48.50 24.65
CA TYR A 12 -64.47 -48.14 25.81
C TYR A 12 -63.30 -47.13 25.72
N LYS A 13 -63.62 -45.93 26.25
CA LYS A 13 -62.92 -45.12 27.27
C LYS A 13 -61.42 -44.78 27.07
N ALA A 14 -61.13 -43.49 26.90
CA ALA A 14 -60.67 -42.59 27.98
C ALA A 14 -60.27 -41.22 27.40
N ARG A 15 -60.78 -40.12 27.98
CA ARG A 15 -60.24 -38.77 27.76
C ARG A 15 -58.95 -38.63 28.57
N PRO A 16 -57.91 -38.01 27.99
CA PRO A 16 -57.20 -36.95 28.69
C PRO A 16 -57.24 -35.65 27.91
N ALA A 17 -57.21 -34.57 28.68
CA ALA A 17 -57.35 -33.19 28.26
C ALA A 17 -56.33 -32.78 27.20
N ALA A 18 -56.78 -31.85 26.34
CA ALA A 18 -55.96 -31.12 25.41
C ALA A 18 -54.79 -30.43 26.13
N ILE A 19 -53.57 -30.85 25.81
CA ILE A 19 -52.37 -30.07 26.14
C ILE A 19 -52.07 -29.16 24.95
N ASP A 20 -52.20 -27.87 25.23
CA ASP A 20 -51.97 -26.73 24.38
C ASP A 20 -50.60 -26.77 23.69
N ARG A 21 -50.59 -27.04 22.38
CA ARG A 21 -49.39 -27.00 21.53
C ARG A 21 -48.88 -25.58 21.25
N ARG A 22 -49.49 -24.53 21.82
CA ARG A 22 -48.99 -23.15 21.68
C ARG A 22 -47.88 -22.80 22.69
N GLY A 23 -47.68 -23.60 23.73
CA GLY A 23 -46.65 -23.34 24.75
C GLY A 23 -45.21 -23.72 24.36
N ALA A 24 -45.01 -24.76 23.54
CA ALA A 24 -43.67 -25.31 23.31
C ALA A 24 -42.84 -24.57 22.24
N ALA A 25 -43.49 -23.95 21.24
CA ALA A 25 -42.79 -23.16 20.22
C ALA A 25 -42.34 -21.78 20.73
N ALA A 26 -42.97 -21.26 21.79
CA ALA A 26 -42.62 -19.98 22.39
C ALA A 26 -41.35 -20.06 23.26
N SER A 27 -41.04 -21.23 23.84
CA SER A 27 -39.90 -21.39 24.74
C SER A 27 -38.56 -21.52 23.99
N LEU A 28 -38.52 -22.17 22.81
CA LEU A 28 -37.29 -22.22 21.99
C LEU A 28 -37.01 -20.91 21.23
N ALA A 29 -38.04 -20.12 20.91
CA ALA A 29 -37.88 -18.80 20.32
C ALA A 29 -37.36 -17.74 21.32
N ALA A 30 -37.47 -18.02 22.63
CA ALA A 30 -37.01 -17.12 23.69
C ALA A 30 -35.50 -17.25 23.98
N HIS A 31 -34.86 -18.39 23.65
CA HIS A 31 -33.43 -18.59 23.91
C HIS A 31 -32.49 -18.20 22.76
N VAL A 32 -33.01 -17.94 21.56
CA VAL A 32 -32.21 -17.41 20.44
C VAL A 32 -32.29 -15.88 20.33
N ARG A 33 -33.15 -15.22 21.13
CA ARG A 33 -33.36 -13.76 21.14
C ARG A 33 -32.56 -12.99 22.19
N THR A 34 -31.61 -13.63 22.86
CA THR A 34 -30.72 -12.97 23.84
C THR A 34 -29.29 -12.83 23.34
N PHE A 35 -29.08 -12.71 22.02
CA PHE A 35 -27.91 -11.96 21.57
C PHE A 35 -28.23 -10.47 21.67
N PRO A 36 -27.52 -9.70 22.51
CA PRO A 36 -27.86 -8.31 22.73
C PRO A 36 -27.86 -7.55 21.40
N LEU A 37 -28.97 -6.88 21.07
CA LEU A 37 -29.05 -5.91 19.97
C LEU A 37 -27.94 -4.84 20.07
N SER A 38 -27.49 -4.56 21.30
CA SER A 38 -26.34 -3.70 21.61
C SER A 38 -25.01 -4.24 21.06
N CYS A 39 -24.85 -5.54 20.88
CA CYS A 39 -23.65 -6.15 20.30
C CYS A 39 -23.62 -6.00 18.77
N ARG A 40 -24.78 -6.12 18.08
CA ARG A 40 -24.89 -5.86 16.62
C ARG A 40 -24.73 -4.37 16.28
N LEU A 41 -25.29 -3.48 17.09
CA LEU A 41 -25.13 -2.02 16.90
C LEU A 41 -23.70 -1.55 17.21
N ARG A 42 -23.04 -2.09 18.24
CA ARG A 42 -21.62 -1.84 18.49
C ARG A 42 -20.75 -2.39 17.36
N CYS A 43 -20.97 -3.63 16.91
CA CYS A 43 -20.19 -4.22 15.83
C CYS A 43 -20.39 -3.45 14.51
N GLY A 44 -21.61 -3.01 14.20
CA GLY A 44 -21.92 -2.14 13.05
C GLY A 44 -21.29 -0.74 13.16
N GLN A 45 -21.29 -0.13 14.34
CA GLN A 45 -20.63 1.16 14.58
C GLN A 45 -19.10 1.05 14.58
N VAL A 46 -18.53 -0.02 15.13
CA VAL A 46 -17.10 -0.33 15.09
C VAL A 46 -16.68 -0.58 13.65
N ARG A 47 -17.42 -1.38 12.88
CA ARG A 47 -17.15 -1.62 11.45
C ARG A 47 -17.24 -0.32 10.63
N ARG A 48 -18.23 0.53 10.88
CA ARG A 48 -18.33 1.86 10.24
C ARG A 48 -17.20 2.82 10.65
N ARG A 49 -16.76 2.81 11.92
CA ARG A 49 -15.63 3.62 12.41
C ARG A 49 -14.30 3.13 11.85
N VAL A 50 -14.07 1.82 11.80
CA VAL A 50 -12.87 1.19 11.22
C VAL A 50 -12.80 1.47 9.73
N ILE A 51 -13.88 1.26 8.97
CA ILE A 51 -13.93 1.60 7.53
C ILE A 51 -13.69 3.10 7.31
N ALA A 52 -14.27 3.97 8.15
CA ALA A 52 -14.03 5.42 8.07
C ALA A 52 -12.60 5.83 8.48
N GLN A 53 -11.94 5.12 9.39
CA GLN A 53 -10.54 5.34 9.78
C GLN A 53 -9.55 4.81 8.74
N VAL A 54 -9.82 3.64 8.16
CA VAL A 54 -9.04 3.07 7.05
C VAL A 54 -9.11 4.01 5.83
N ARG A 55 -10.30 4.53 5.51
CA ARG A 55 -10.48 5.58 4.48
C ARG A 55 -9.75 6.89 4.81
N ARG A 56 -9.44 7.16 6.08
CA ARG A 56 -8.73 8.36 6.55
C ARG A 56 -7.22 8.20 6.63
N ARG A 57 -6.62 7.00 6.50
CA ARG A 57 -5.17 6.78 6.58
C ARG A 57 -4.64 5.88 5.45
N TRP A 58 -5.34 5.84 4.32
CA TRP A 58 -4.99 5.00 3.17
C TRP A 58 -3.52 5.16 2.74
N TRP A 59 -2.96 6.38 2.84
CA TRP A 59 -1.56 6.67 2.51
C TRP A 59 -0.55 5.88 3.36
N ARG A 60 -0.91 5.44 4.57
CA ARG A 60 -0.03 4.61 5.42
C ARG A 60 0.16 3.21 4.85
N TRP A 61 -0.80 2.74 4.05
CA TRP A 61 -0.74 1.42 3.39
C TRP A 61 -0.08 1.46 2.02
N CYS A 62 0.10 2.65 1.43
CA CYS A 62 0.70 2.79 0.11
C CYS A 62 2.13 2.26 0.05
N VAL A 63 2.99 2.58 1.04
CA VAL A 63 4.38 2.11 1.01
C VAL A 63 4.49 0.61 1.30
N PRO A 64 3.80 0.03 2.30
CA PRO A 64 3.75 -1.43 2.45
C PRO A 64 3.27 -2.15 1.18
N ALA A 65 2.23 -1.64 0.52
CA ALA A 65 1.76 -2.19 -0.75
C ALA A 65 2.79 -2.03 -1.87
N ALA A 66 3.45 -0.86 -1.97
CA ALA A 66 4.51 -0.61 -2.93
C ALA A 66 5.69 -1.56 -2.73
N SER A 67 6.14 -1.75 -1.49
CA SER A 67 7.21 -2.67 -1.14
C SER A 67 6.85 -4.12 -1.45
N ALA A 68 5.62 -4.55 -1.15
CA ALA A 68 5.15 -5.90 -1.46
C ALA A 68 5.06 -6.15 -2.97
N LEU A 69 4.53 -5.19 -3.73
CA LEU A 69 4.48 -5.25 -5.20
C LEU A 69 5.89 -5.29 -5.80
N TRP A 70 6.77 -4.40 -5.36
CA TRP A 70 8.15 -4.33 -5.81
C TRP A 70 8.91 -5.63 -5.53
N LEU A 71 8.81 -6.15 -4.29
CA LEU A 71 9.47 -7.38 -3.90
C LEU A 71 8.90 -8.59 -4.64
N GLY A 72 7.57 -8.67 -4.76
CA GLY A 72 6.89 -9.73 -5.52
C GLY A 72 7.27 -9.73 -6.99
N ALA A 73 7.34 -8.55 -7.62
CA ALA A 73 7.81 -8.41 -9.01
C ALA A 73 9.29 -8.82 -9.12
N LEU A 74 10.15 -8.32 -8.24
CA LEU A 74 11.58 -8.62 -8.25
C LEU A 74 11.86 -10.12 -8.11
N LEU A 75 11.21 -10.79 -7.16
CA LEU A 75 11.40 -12.21 -6.92
C LEU A 75 10.73 -13.06 -8.01
N GLY A 76 9.50 -12.72 -8.41
CA GLY A 76 8.74 -13.46 -9.41
C GLY A 76 9.38 -13.42 -10.79
N PHE A 77 9.65 -12.22 -11.32
CA PHE A 77 10.29 -12.07 -12.63
C PHE A 77 11.75 -12.51 -12.61
N GLY A 78 12.46 -12.29 -11.49
CA GLY A 78 13.83 -12.77 -11.34
C GLY A 78 13.93 -14.30 -11.31
N ALA A 79 12.99 -15.00 -10.67
CA ALA A 79 12.95 -16.47 -10.68
C ALA A 79 12.52 -17.03 -12.04
N ALA A 80 11.70 -16.29 -12.79
CA ALA A 80 11.22 -16.70 -14.11
C ALA A 80 12.24 -16.48 -15.25
N LEU A 81 13.31 -15.71 -15.01
CA LEU A 81 14.32 -15.41 -16.02
C LEU A 81 15.55 -16.33 -15.87
N PRO A 82 15.81 -17.26 -16.80
CA PRO A 82 16.96 -18.15 -16.72
C PRO A 82 18.28 -17.39 -16.66
N GLY A 83 19.19 -17.82 -15.77
CA GLY A 83 20.50 -17.18 -15.57
C GLY A 83 20.45 -15.91 -14.72
N TYR A 84 19.27 -15.42 -14.32
CA TYR A 84 19.17 -14.22 -13.49
C TYR A 84 19.50 -14.49 -12.02
N ALA A 85 20.73 -14.14 -11.64
CA ALA A 85 21.15 -14.07 -10.23
C ALA A 85 20.76 -12.73 -9.58
N GLN A 86 19.98 -12.79 -8.49
CA GLN A 86 19.49 -11.60 -7.76
C GLN A 86 20.60 -10.73 -7.17
N SER A 87 21.71 -11.32 -6.72
CA SER A 87 22.82 -10.57 -6.13
C SER A 87 23.65 -9.84 -7.18
N VAL A 88 23.72 -10.37 -8.40
CA VAL A 88 24.64 -9.91 -9.44
C VAL A 88 23.92 -8.98 -10.41
N HIS A 89 22.78 -9.40 -10.94
CA HIS A 89 22.14 -8.71 -12.03
C HIS A 89 21.33 -7.49 -11.56
N PRO A 90 21.44 -6.35 -12.26
CA PRO A 90 20.72 -5.14 -11.92
C PRO A 90 19.21 -5.36 -12.04
N VAL A 91 18.46 -4.72 -11.15
CA VAL A 91 16.98 -4.75 -11.14
C VAL A 91 16.42 -4.25 -12.47
N ALA A 92 17.06 -3.23 -13.06
CA ALA A 92 16.65 -2.67 -14.35
C ALA A 92 16.72 -3.69 -15.51
N LEU A 93 17.53 -4.76 -15.38
CA LEU A 93 17.62 -5.79 -16.41
C LEU A 93 16.29 -6.52 -16.60
N LEU A 94 15.53 -6.78 -15.54
CA LEU A 94 14.22 -7.45 -15.64
C LEU A 94 13.20 -6.64 -16.45
N GLY A 95 13.41 -5.33 -16.56
CA GLY A 95 12.60 -4.40 -17.33
C GLY A 95 13.19 -4.01 -18.69
N ALA A 96 14.34 -4.59 -19.06
CA ALA A 96 15.09 -4.20 -20.23
C ALA A 96 14.42 -4.65 -21.54
N GLN A 97 14.73 -3.95 -22.62
CA GLN A 97 14.25 -4.30 -23.95
C GLN A 97 14.76 -5.68 -24.38
N GLY A 98 13.86 -6.49 -24.93
CA GLY A 98 14.16 -7.87 -25.34
C GLY A 98 13.99 -8.92 -24.23
N ILE A 99 13.76 -8.51 -22.97
CA ILE A 99 13.53 -9.46 -21.88
C ILE A 99 12.06 -9.90 -21.83
N PRO A 100 11.77 -11.21 -21.76
CA PRO A 100 10.40 -11.72 -21.60
C PRO A 100 9.74 -11.15 -20.35
N GLY A 101 8.51 -10.63 -20.51
CA GLY A 101 7.76 -10.04 -19.38
C GLY A 101 8.23 -8.65 -18.94
N ALA A 102 9.18 -8.01 -19.64
CA ALA A 102 9.73 -6.70 -19.27
C ALA A 102 8.67 -5.61 -19.02
N VAL A 103 7.62 -5.55 -19.84
CA VAL A 103 6.52 -4.57 -19.65
C VAL A 103 5.79 -4.82 -18.34
N ALA A 104 5.45 -6.08 -18.04
CA ALA A 104 4.76 -6.45 -16.81
C ALA A 104 5.65 -6.21 -15.57
N PHE A 105 6.96 -6.49 -15.67
CA PHE A 105 7.91 -6.13 -14.63
C PHE A 105 7.97 -4.62 -14.44
N ASN A 106 8.09 -3.82 -15.50
CA ASN A 106 8.16 -2.36 -15.36
C ASN A 106 6.90 -1.76 -14.75
N LEU A 107 5.73 -2.29 -15.09
CA LEU A 107 4.47 -1.87 -14.48
C LEU A 107 4.43 -2.21 -12.99
N SER A 108 4.76 -3.45 -12.62
CA SER A 108 4.65 -3.93 -11.23
C SER A 108 5.82 -3.56 -10.32
N GLY A 109 7.02 -3.42 -10.88
CA GLY A 109 8.28 -3.15 -10.19
C GLY A 109 8.74 -1.69 -10.24
N PHE A 110 8.21 -0.84 -11.13
CA PHE A 110 8.56 0.58 -11.15
C PHE A 110 7.34 1.49 -11.11
N VAL A 111 6.43 1.37 -12.08
CA VAL A 111 5.31 2.30 -12.24
C VAL A 111 4.35 2.26 -11.06
N LEU A 112 3.82 1.09 -10.70
CA LEU A 112 2.85 0.96 -9.61
C LEU A 112 3.44 1.29 -8.22
N PRO A 113 4.63 0.78 -7.84
CA PRO A 113 5.26 1.18 -6.57
C PRO A 113 5.56 2.67 -6.53
N GLY A 114 6.07 3.25 -7.64
CA GLY A 114 6.34 4.67 -7.77
C GLY A 114 5.06 5.51 -7.60
N ALA A 115 3.95 5.12 -8.24
CA ALA A 115 2.67 5.81 -8.10
C ALA A 115 2.11 5.75 -6.68
N LEU A 116 2.25 4.63 -5.98
CA LEU A 116 1.87 4.50 -4.57
C LEU A 116 2.71 5.42 -3.67
N CYS A 117 4.02 5.51 -3.91
CA CYS A 117 4.89 6.45 -3.20
C CYS A 117 4.58 7.92 -3.57
N ALA A 118 4.19 8.19 -4.82
CA ALA A 118 3.73 9.52 -5.25
C ALA A 118 2.48 9.95 -4.49
N ALA A 119 1.55 9.02 -4.26
CA ALA A 119 0.37 9.24 -3.45
C ALA A 119 0.72 9.61 -1.99
N VAL A 120 1.79 9.03 -1.44
CA VAL A 120 2.35 9.44 -0.14
C VAL A 120 2.96 10.83 -0.17
N ALA A 121 3.69 11.20 -1.22
CA ALA A 121 4.23 12.56 -1.37
C ALA A 121 3.13 13.62 -1.45
N VAL A 122 2.03 13.33 -2.16
CA VAL A 122 0.82 14.18 -2.17
C VAL A 122 0.19 14.26 -0.78
N ALA A 123 0.01 13.13 -0.09
CA ALA A 123 -0.53 13.11 1.26
C ALA A 123 0.37 13.84 2.27
N LEU A 124 1.70 13.78 2.10
CA LEU A 124 2.67 14.59 2.85
C LEU A 124 2.38 16.08 2.63
N ARG A 125 2.32 16.52 1.37
CA ARG A 125 2.09 17.93 1.02
C ARG A 125 0.79 18.49 1.61
N LEU A 126 -0.28 17.69 1.60
CA LEU A 126 -1.60 18.06 2.12
C LEU A 126 -1.67 18.11 3.65
N ARG A 127 -0.75 17.43 4.35
CA ARG A 127 -0.65 17.46 5.82
C ARG A 127 0.19 18.65 6.32
N LEU A 128 1.00 19.27 5.46
CA LEU A 128 1.72 20.49 5.78
C LEU A 128 0.75 21.69 5.85
N PRO A 129 0.94 22.66 6.77
CA PRO A 129 0.18 23.91 6.79
C PRO A 129 0.29 24.69 5.46
N LEU A 130 -0.76 25.41 5.08
CA LEU A 130 -0.78 26.23 3.85
C LEU A 130 0.33 27.30 3.85
N HIS A 131 0.49 28.01 4.97
CA HIS A 131 1.53 29.04 5.17
C HIS A 131 2.88 28.48 5.63
N THR A 132 3.20 27.24 5.25
CA THR A 132 4.49 26.67 5.62
C THR A 132 5.63 27.35 4.87
N GLY A 133 6.78 27.53 5.55
CA GLY A 133 7.99 28.08 4.94
C GLY A 133 8.45 27.30 3.71
N TRP A 134 9.17 27.99 2.82
CA TRP A 134 9.56 27.51 1.49
C TRP A 134 10.22 26.12 1.49
N ARG A 135 11.06 25.83 2.50
CA ARG A 135 11.77 24.55 2.64
C ARG A 135 10.81 23.36 2.63
N ARG A 136 9.70 23.44 3.35
CA ARG A 136 8.73 22.33 3.43
C ARG A 136 7.96 22.16 2.11
N ARG A 137 7.68 23.28 1.41
CA ARG A 137 6.97 23.28 0.12
C ARG A 137 7.84 22.63 -0.96
N ILE A 138 9.07 23.12 -1.12
CA ILE A 138 10.02 22.60 -2.12
C ILE A 138 10.38 21.16 -1.77
N GLY A 139 10.66 20.85 -0.50
CA GLY A 139 10.95 19.48 -0.06
C GLY A 139 9.84 18.49 -0.42
N ALA A 140 8.57 18.85 -0.21
CA ALA A 140 7.43 18.00 -0.61
C ALA A 140 7.31 17.84 -2.13
N GLN A 141 7.56 18.89 -2.91
CA GLN A 141 7.57 18.83 -4.39
C GLN A 141 8.70 17.95 -4.91
N LEU A 142 9.91 18.06 -4.33
CA LEU A 142 11.04 17.22 -4.69
C LEU A 142 10.83 15.75 -4.32
N MET A 143 10.11 15.46 -3.22
CA MET A 143 9.72 14.08 -2.91
C MET A 143 8.81 13.51 -4.01
N PHE A 144 7.84 14.30 -4.45
CA PHE A 144 6.97 13.91 -5.56
C PHE A 144 7.76 13.71 -6.85
N LEU A 145 8.68 14.62 -7.19
CA LEU A 145 9.55 14.46 -8.36
C LEU A 145 10.43 13.20 -8.27
N SER A 146 10.94 12.85 -7.08
CA SER A 146 11.66 11.59 -6.89
C SER A 146 10.80 10.39 -7.24
N THR A 147 9.54 10.38 -6.78
CA THR A 147 8.59 9.29 -7.08
C THR A 147 8.26 9.22 -8.58
N LEU A 148 8.19 10.37 -9.26
CA LEU A 148 8.03 10.40 -10.72
C LEU A 148 9.27 9.91 -11.46
N GLY A 149 10.48 10.19 -10.97
CA GLY A 149 11.71 9.59 -11.49
C GLY A 149 11.65 8.05 -11.43
N PHE A 150 11.16 7.51 -10.31
CA PHE A 150 10.96 6.06 -10.17
C PHE A 150 9.93 5.49 -11.14
N VAL A 151 8.80 6.18 -11.34
CA VAL A 151 7.80 5.81 -12.35
C VAL A 151 8.41 5.86 -13.76
N ALA A 152 9.15 6.92 -14.06
CA ALA A 152 9.77 7.15 -15.36
C ALA A 152 10.78 6.06 -15.74
N MET A 153 11.49 5.47 -14.76
CA MET A 153 12.36 4.32 -15.02
C MET A 153 11.61 3.08 -15.55
N GLY A 154 10.33 2.92 -15.19
CA GLY A 154 9.47 1.87 -15.76
C GLY A 154 8.90 2.23 -17.13
N VAL A 155 8.71 3.52 -17.41
CA VAL A 155 8.20 4.01 -18.70
C VAL A 155 9.30 3.95 -19.77
N PHE A 156 10.49 4.45 -19.44
CA PHE A 156 11.65 4.47 -20.33
C PHE A 156 12.47 3.21 -20.10
N ARG A 157 12.40 2.27 -21.05
CA ARG A 157 13.05 0.97 -20.92
C ARG A 157 14.54 1.09 -21.21
N LEU A 158 15.33 0.38 -20.42
CA LEU A 158 16.75 0.23 -20.69
C LEU A 158 16.96 -0.64 -21.94
N ASP A 159 17.74 -0.15 -22.91
CA ASP A 159 18.23 -0.96 -24.03
C ASP A 159 19.69 -1.36 -23.73
N PRO A 160 19.95 -2.63 -23.39
CA PRO A 160 21.30 -3.09 -23.05
C PRO A 160 22.23 -3.17 -24.26
N VAL A 161 21.68 -3.18 -25.49
CA VAL A 161 22.47 -3.22 -26.73
C VAL A 161 22.85 -1.80 -27.15
N ARG A 162 21.98 -0.81 -26.92
CA ARG A 162 22.19 0.60 -27.30
C ARG A 162 22.28 1.49 -26.05
N LEU A 163 23.45 1.51 -25.43
CA LEU A 163 23.69 2.29 -24.22
C LEU A 163 23.55 3.81 -24.43
N GLN A 164 23.82 4.29 -25.65
CA GLN A 164 23.63 5.70 -26.04
C GLN A 164 22.29 5.95 -26.75
N GLY A 165 21.39 4.96 -26.79
CA GLY A 165 20.06 5.11 -27.36
C GLY A 165 19.19 6.07 -26.52
N THR A 166 18.26 6.76 -27.18
CA THR A 166 17.37 7.74 -26.53
C THR A 166 16.62 7.16 -25.32
N GLN A 167 16.13 5.92 -25.41
CA GLN A 167 15.42 5.26 -24.31
C GLN A 167 16.33 5.01 -23.10
N THR A 168 17.56 4.54 -23.33
CA THR A 168 18.56 4.35 -22.27
C THR A 168 18.96 5.66 -21.61
N LEU A 169 19.13 6.73 -22.38
CA LEU A 169 19.41 8.07 -21.84
C LEU A 169 18.25 8.62 -21.00
N LEU A 170 17.00 8.41 -21.45
CA LEU A 170 15.82 8.78 -20.68
C LEU A 170 15.70 7.97 -19.39
N HIS A 171 15.99 6.66 -19.44
CA HIS A 171 16.06 5.80 -18.26
C HIS A 171 17.14 6.28 -17.27
N ALA A 172 18.35 6.58 -17.76
CA ALA A 172 19.44 7.10 -16.95
C ALA A 172 19.11 8.48 -16.34
N THR A 173 18.39 9.33 -17.10
CA THR A 173 17.90 10.62 -16.60
C THR A 173 16.84 10.43 -15.51
N ALA A 174 15.93 9.46 -15.68
CA ALA A 174 14.93 9.10 -14.68
C ALA A 174 15.59 8.56 -13.39
N TRP A 175 16.63 7.73 -13.54
CA TRP A 175 17.48 7.28 -12.44
C TRP A 175 18.13 8.47 -11.72
N GLY A 176 18.75 9.39 -12.47
CA GLY A 176 19.33 10.64 -11.99
C GLY A 176 18.35 11.51 -11.20
N LEU A 177 17.17 11.73 -11.76
CA LEU A 177 16.10 12.51 -11.14
C LEU A 177 15.63 11.88 -9.83
N TRP A 178 15.47 10.55 -9.81
CA TRP A 178 14.98 9.79 -8.66
C TRP A 178 15.84 10.01 -7.39
N TRP A 179 17.15 9.77 -7.45
CA TRP A 179 18.01 9.86 -6.26
C TRP A 179 18.37 11.30 -5.90
N SER A 180 18.57 12.18 -6.89
CA SER A 180 18.99 13.58 -6.63
C SER A 180 17.90 14.37 -5.92
N THR A 181 16.66 14.26 -6.41
CA THR A 181 15.51 14.91 -5.79
C THR A 181 15.13 14.27 -4.46
N ALA A 182 15.38 12.96 -4.25
CA ALA A 182 15.20 12.31 -2.95
C ALA A 182 16.10 12.93 -1.87
N LEU A 183 17.40 13.06 -2.14
CA LEU A 183 18.34 13.64 -1.18
C LEU A 183 18.03 15.11 -0.89
N ALA A 184 17.83 15.91 -1.93
CA ALA A 184 17.47 17.31 -1.78
C ALA A 184 16.16 17.49 -1.00
N SER A 185 15.15 16.66 -1.29
CA SER A 185 13.89 16.61 -0.56
C SER A 185 14.10 16.30 0.92
N ALA A 186 14.83 15.23 1.24
CA ALA A 186 15.05 14.79 2.61
C ALA A 186 15.75 15.87 3.46
N LEU A 187 16.75 16.55 2.89
CA LEU A 187 17.45 17.65 3.57
C LEU A 187 16.56 18.87 3.79
N LEU A 188 15.78 19.28 2.79
CA LEU A 188 14.86 20.41 2.91
C LEU A 188 13.70 20.13 3.88
N LEU A 189 13.12 18.93 3.82
CA LEU A 189 12.07 18.49 4.74
C LEU A 189 12.61 18.40 6.17
N ALA A 190 13.78 17.81 6.38
CA ALA A 190 14.41 17.76 7.70
C ALA A 190 14.68 19.17 8.23
N GLY A 191 15.28 20.04 7.42
CA GLY A 191 15.56 21.43 7.80
C GLY A 191 14.29 22.24 8.10
N GLY A 192 13.23 22.05 7.32
CA GLY A 192 11.97 22.76 7.50
C GLY A 192 11.13 22.23 8.67
N LEU A 193 11.13 20.93 8.92
CA LEU A 193 10.32 20.26 9.95
C LEU A 193 11.02 20.12 11.31
N ARG A 194 12.25 20.63 11.44
CA ARG A 194 12.97 20.72 12.71
C ARG A 194 12.09 21.37 13.79
N GLY A 195 12.10 20.77 14.97
CA GLY A 195 11.33 21.23 16.13
C GLY A 195 9.90 20.69 16.22
N ASP A 196 9.31 20.17 15.14
CA ASP A 196 7.96 19.59 15.19
C ASP A 196 8.01 18.11 15.65
N PRO A 197 7.44 17.76 16.83
CA PRO A 197 7.46 16.40 17.35
C PRO A 197 6.81 15.37 16.43
N ALA A 198 5.78 15.78 15.66
CA ALA A 198 5.05 14.87 14.79
C ALA A 198 5.90 14.36 13.62
N TRP A 199 7.00 15.04 13.28
CA TRP A 199 7.87 14.73 12.15
C TRP A 199 9.25 14.19 12.56
N ARG A 200 9.47 13.92 13.84
CA ARG A 200 10.79 13.51 14.38
C ARG A 200 11.42 12.33 13.63
N GLY A 201 10.63 11.31 13.27
CA GLY A 201 11.11 10.16 12.50
C GLY A 201 11.67 10.58 11.14
N LEU A 202 10.87 11.32 10.36
CA LEU A 202 11.29 11.84 9.06
C LEU A 202 12.50 12.80 9.16
N VAL A 203 12.56 13.65 10.19
CA VAL A 203 13.66 14.61 10.38
C VAL A 203 14.98 13.91 10.73
N ARG A 204 14.95 12.91 11.62
CA ARG A 204 16.16 12.25 12.12
C ARG A 204 16.66 11.15 11.21
N VAL A 205 15.74 10.31 10.71
CA VAL A 205 16.08 9.09 9.96
C VAL A 205 15.95 9.31 8.45
N GLY A 206 15.19 10.32 8.02
CA GLY A 206 14.99 10.59 6.59
C GLY A 206 16.27 10.94 5.82
N PRO A 207 17.07 11.94 6.25
CA PRO A 207 18.32 12.27 5.57
C PRO A 207 19.32 11.10 5.50
N PRO A 208 19.56 10.33 6.58
CA PRO A 208 20.39 9.12 6.50
C PRO A 208 19.88 8.10 5.47
N LEU A 209 18.56 7.82 5.41
CA LEU A 209 18.02 6.87 4.43
C LEU A 209 18.14 7.38 2.99
N ALA A 210 17.88 8.67 2.74
CA ALA A 210 18.06 9.24 1.42
C ALA A 210 19.55 9.27 1.00
N ALA A 211 20.45 9.56 1.93
CA ALA A 211 21.89 9.49 1.71
C ALA A 211 22.36 8.06 1.42
N LEU A 212 21.85 7.06 2.15
CA LEU A 212 22.09 5.65 1.86
C LEU A 212 21.58 5.27 0.47
N ALA A 213 20.39 5.74 0.07
CA ALA A 213 19.87 5.49 -1.27
C ALA A 213 20.83 6.04 -2.35
N VAL A 214 21.34 7.27 -2.19
CA VAL A 214 22.33 7.86 -3.12
C VAL A 214 23.65 7.09 -3.10
N LEU A 215 24.15 6.73 -1.91
CA LEU A 215 25.39 5.99 -1.74
C LEU A 215 25.33 4.65 -2.48
N PHE A 216 24.25 3.89 -2.31
CA PHE A 216 24.02 2.64 -3.02
C PHE A 216 23.68 2.83 -4.51
N ALA A 217 23.14 3.98 -4.92
CA ALA A 217 22.82 4.24 -6.31
C ALA A 217 24.03 4.67 -7.16
N LEU A 218 25.03 5.32 -6.57
CA LEU A 218 26.13 5.96 -7.30
C LEU A 218 27.53 5.52 -6.89
N VAL A 219 27.77 5.30 -5.60
CA VAL A 219 29.13 5.11 -5.08
C VAL A 219 29.43 3.62 -4.92
N LEU A 220 28.56 2.89 -4.24
CA LEU A 220 28.79 1.47 -3.95
C LEU A 220 28.72 0.53 -5.16
N PRO A 221 28.12 0.85 -6.32
CA PRO A 221 28.31 0.03 -7.53
C PRO A 221 29.78 -0.12 -7.95
N ALA A 222 30.68 0.77 -7.48
CA ALA A 222 32.12 0.63 -7.76
C ALA A 222 32.79 -0.55 -7.03
N VAL A 223 32.16 -1.08 -5.96
CA VAL A 223 32.74 -2.14 -5.10
C VAL A 223 31.77 -3.28 -4.79
N LEU A 224 30.47 -3.07 -5.01
CA LEU A 224 29.43 -4.07 -4.85
C LEU A 224 28.89 -4.49 -6.22
N PRO A 225 28.39 -5.73 -6.36
CA PRO A 225 27.63 -6.11 -7.53
C PRO A 225 26.42 -5.18 -7.74
N ASP A 226 26.18 -4.78 -8.99
CA ASP A 226 25.09 -3.86 -9.36
C ASP A 226 23.74 -4.31 -8.82
N GLY A 227 23.47 -5.62 -8.88
CA GLY A 227 22.24 -6.20 -8.35
C GLY A 227 22.02 -5.88 -6.87
N LEU A 228 23.02 -6.12 -6.03
CA LEU A 228 22.92 -5.84 -4.60
C LEU A 228 22.79 -4.33 -4.35
N SER A 229 23.60 -3.52 -5.04
CA SER A 229 23.64 -2.08 -4.84
C SER A 229 22.29 -1.43 -5.17
N GLN A 230 21.70 -1.75 -6.33
CA GLN A 230 20.40 -1.21 -6.73
C GLN A 230 19.27 -1.60 -5.76
N ARG A 231 19.26 -2.84 -5.26
CA ARG A 231 18.24 -3.29 -4.29
C ARG A 231 18.32 -2.51 -2.98
N MET A 232 19.53 -2.33 -2.46
CA MET A 232 19.74 -1.55 -1.23
C MET A 232 19.36 -0.09 -1.41
N ALA A 233 19.67 0.50 -2.58
CA ALA A 233 19.24 1.86 -2.91
C ALA A 233 17.71 2.00 -2.87
N ILE A 234 16.99 1.08 -3.51
CA ILE A 234 15.53 1.08 -3.56
C ILE A 234 14.91 0.82 -2.18
N VAL A 235 15.46 -0.12 -1.40
CA VAL A 235 14.99 -0.40 -0.03
C VAL A 235 15.18 0.83 0.88
N ALA A 236 16.33 1.50 0.81
CA ALA A 236 16.58 2.71 1.58
C ALA A 236 15.59 3.83 1.20
N TRP A 237 15.34 4.02 -0.10
CA TRP A 237 14.37 4.99 -0.60
C TRP A 237 12.93 4.66 -0.22
N LEU A 238 12.52 3.39 -0.30
CA LEU A 238 11.20 2.93 0.17
C LEU A 238 11.05 3.13 1.68
N GLY A 239 12.11 2.88 2.45
CA GLY A 239 12.16 3.17 3.88
C GLY A 239 11.92 4.65 4.17
N TRP A 240 12.55 5.54 3.41
CA TRP A 240 12.33 6.99 3.52
C TRP A 240 10.89 7.38 3.17
N CYS A 241 10.32 6.83 2.08
CA CYS A 241 8.90 7.02 1.75
C CYS A 241 7.99 6.51 2.88
N GLY A 242 8.34 5.39 3.51
CA GLY A 242 7.64 4.81 4.64
C GLY A 242 7.63 5.74 5.86
N LEU A 243 8.77 6.38 6.16
CA LEU A 243 8.83 7.41 7.20
C LEU A 243 7.95 8.60 6.89
N ALA A 244 7.90 9.05 5.63
CA ALA A 244 7.00 10.12 5.22
C ALA A 244 5.52 9.73 5.36
N ALA A 245 5.17 8.48 5.07
CA ALA A 245 3.82 7.94 5.26
C ALA A 245 3.43 7.86 6.75
N ALA A 246 4.35 7.40 7.60
CA ALA A 246 4.13 7.19 9.02
C ALA A 246 4.22 8.46 9.87
N SER A 247 5.03 9.44 9.47
CA SER A 247 5.25 10.69 10.19
C SER A 247 4.16 11.72 9.90
N GLY A 248 4.03 12.69 10.79
CA GLY A 248 3.15 13.84 10.66
C GLY A 248 1.79 13.66 11.33
N PRO A 249 1.07 14.77 11.55
CA PRO A 249 -0.21 14.75 12.24
C PRO A 249 -1.29 14.09 11.40
N ASP A 250 -2.24 13.42 12.05
CA ASP A 250 -3.46 12.90 11.41
C ASP A 250 -4.47 14.03 11.18
N ARG A 251 -4.14 14.94 10.26
CA ARG A 251 -5.10 15.96 9.82
C ARG A 251 -6.14 15.33 8.90
N ARG A 252 -7.42 15.67 9.10
CA ARG A 252 -8.48 15.31 8.16
C ARG A 252 -8.20 16.03 6.83
N LEU A 253 -7.79 15.31 5.78
CA LEU A 253 -7.51 15.87 4.44
C LEU A 253 -8.67 16.73 3.90
N THR A 254 -9.91 16.45 4.30
CA THR A 254 -11.11 17.22 3.91
C THR A 254 -11.17 18.64 4.47
N ALA A 255 -10.44 18.95 5.54
CA ALA A 255 -10.44 20.30 6.11
C ALA A 255 -9.57 21.27 5.30
N THR A 256 -8.52 20.77 4.64
CA THR A 256 -7.56 21.59 3.89
C THR A 256 -8.06 21.99 2.50
N LEU A 257 -9.08 21.32 1.95
CA LEU A 257 -9.65 21.61 0.62
C LEU A 257 -10.83 22.61 0.67
N ARG A 258 -11.17 23.13 1.86
CA ARG A 258 -12.27 24.10 2.06
C ARG A 258 -11.78 25.47 2.56
N GLY A 259 -10.47 25.69 2.58
CA GLY A 259 -9.86 26.95 3.00
C GLY A 259 -9.18 27.64 1.84
#